data_AF-A0A5B8UP66-F1
#
_entry.id   AF-A0A5B8UP66-F1
#
_cell.length_a   1.000
_cell.length_b   1.000
_cell.length_c   1.000
_cell.angle_alpha   90.00
_cell.angle_beta   90.00
_cell.angle_gamma   90.00
#
_symmetry.space_group_name_H-M   'P 1'
#
loop_
_entity.id
_entity.type
_entity.pdbx_description
1 polymer ?
#
loop_
_entity_poly.entity_id
_entity_poly.type
_entity_poly.pdbx_seq_one_letter_code
_entity_poly.pdbx_strand_id
1 'polypeptide(L)'
;MYSSGYPMGIILLLLIVILIYRSFGKGKKADHEAEFLAKLEQQYKEALRSSDKHRALELGRNYYRYKRNGELTVYDEQALANDLATMK
;
A
#
# COMPACT_ATOMS: atom_id res chain seq x y z
N MET A 1 -39.26 -2.69 -45.32
CA MET A 1 -39.10 -1.61 -44.32
C MET A 1 -38.59 -2.25 -43.04
N TYR A 2 -37.27 -2.26 -42.83
CA TYR A 2 -36.69 -2.78 -41.59
C TYR A 2 -36.81 -1.71 -40.50
N SER A 3 -37.80 -1.86 -39.63
CA SER A 3 -37.82 -1.16 -38.34
C SER A 3 -36.79 -1.82 -37.43
N SER A 4 -35.52 -1.48 -37.62
CA SER A 4 -34.43 -1.91 -36.74
C SER A 4 -34.41 -1.03 -35.47
N GLY A 5 -35.49 -1.13 -34.69
CA GLY A 5 -35.68 -0.41 -33.42
C GLY A 5 -34.86 -0.97 -32.24
N TYR A 6 -33.95 -1.90 -32.50
CA TYR A 6 -33.05 -2.47 -31.49
C TYR A 6 -31.63 -2.55 -32.05
N PRO A 7 -30.84 -1.48 -31.87
CA PRO A 7 -29.53 -1.74 -31.26
C PRO A 7 -29.17 -0.74 -30.14
N MET A 8 -29.76 0.46 -30.13
CA MET A 8 -29.31 1.55 -29.24
C MET A 8 -29.60 1.27 -27.75
N GLY A 9 -30.76 0.67 -27.43
CA GLY A 9 -31.10 0.32 -26.05
C GLY A 9 -30.19 -0.79 -25.49
N ILE A 10 -29.83 -1.78 -26.31
CA ILE A 10 -28.93 -2.87 -25.93
C ILE A 10 -27.50 -2.34 -25.75
N ILE A 11 -27.04 -1.46 -26.64
CA ILE A 11 -25.74 -0.79 -26.53
C ILE A 11 -25.67 0.04 -25.25
N LEU A 12 -26.72 0.80 -24.92
CA LEU A 12 -26.78 1.58 -23.69
C LEU A 12 -26.72 0.69 -22.44
N LEU A 13 -27.44 -0.43 -22.46
CA LEU A 13 -27.47 -1.40 -21.36
C LEU A 13 -26.11 -2.06 -21.17
N LEU A 14 -25.44 -2.43 -22.26
CA LEU A 14 -24.06 -2.95 -22.22
C LEU A 14 -23.06 -1.90 -21.70
N LEU A 15 -23.19 -0.63 -22.10
CA LEU A 15 -22.35 0.45 -21.58
C LEU A 15 -22.55 0.65 -20.08
N ILE A 16 -23.80 0.61 -19.59
CA ILE A 16 -24.10 0.71 -18.15
C ILE A 16 -23.45 -0.46 -17.39
N VAL A 17 -23.57 -1.69 -17.89
CA VAL A 17 -22.95 -2.87 -17.29
C VAL A 17 -21.42 -2.74 -17.24
N ILE A 18 -20.79 -2.28 -18.32
CA ILE A 18 -19.34 -2.04 -18.37
C ILE A 18 -18.90 -0.96 -17.37
N LEU A 19 -19.66 0.14 -17.25
CA LEU A 19 -19.37 1.22 -16.32
C LEU A 19 -19.48 0.76 -14.86
N ILE A 20 -20.50 -0.06 -14.53
CA ILE A 20 -20.64 -0.66 -13.20
C ILE A 20 -19.45 -1.59 -12.92
N TYR A 21 -19.11 -2.50 -13.83
CA TYR A 21 -17.95 -3.39 -13.65
C TYR A 21 -16.63 -2.63 -13.45
N ARG A 22 -16.44 -1.53 -14.20
CA ARG A 22 -15.23 -0.71 -14.09
C ARG A 22 -15.18 0.11 -12.79
N SER A 23 -16.34 0.50 -12.24
CA SER A 23 -16.43 1.24 -10.98
C SER A 23 -16.14 0.35 -9.76
N PHE A 24 -16.50 -0.92 -9.79
CA PHE A 24 -16.32 -1.83 -8.64
C PHE A 24 -14.92 -2.47 -8.55
N GLY A 25 -14.09 -2.39 -9.61
CA GLY A 25 -12.81 -3.10 -9.69
C GLY A 25 -11.59 -2.43 -9.06
N LYS A 26 -11.69 -1.21 -8.50
CA LYS A 26 -10.52 -0.38 -8.14
C LYS A 26 -10.18 -0.25 -6.66
N GLY A 27 -10.92 -0.87 -5.74
CA GLY A 27 -10.72 -0.66 -4.29
C GLY A 27 -9.59 -1.47 -3.65
N LYS A 28 -9.44 -2.76 -3.98
CA LYS A 28 -8.75 -3.68 -3.05
C LYS A 28 -7.22 -3.55 -2.96
N LYS A 29 -6.53 -3.04 -3.97
CA LYS A 29 -5.05 -3.06 -3.99
C LYS A 29 -4.41 -1.99 -3.11
N ALA A 30 -4.97 -0.78 -3.12
CA ALA A 30 -4.44 0.33 -2.33
C ALA A 30 -4.61 0.08 -0.82
N ASP A 31 -5.73 -0.53 -0.44
CA ASP A 31 -6.04 -0.84 0.96
C ASP A 31 -5.05 -1.85 1.55
N HIS A 32 -4.66 -2.88 0.78
CA HIS A 32 -3.71 -3.90 1.23
C HIS A 32 -2.28 -3.38 1.39
N GLU A 33 -1.83 -2.47 0.52
CA GLU A 33 -0.49 -1.87 0.60
C GLU A 33 -0.38 -0.96 1.83
N ALA A 34 -1.41 -0.16 2.09
CA ALA A 34 -1.49 0.68 3.27
C ALA A 34 -1.54 -0.15 4.57
N GLU A 35 -2.34 -1.21 4.60
CA GLU A 35 -2.43 -2.14 5.74
C GLU A 35 -1.08 -2.81 6.03
N PHE A 36 -0.38 -3.27 4.98
CA PHE A 36 0.92 -3.90 5.12
C PHE A 36 2.00 -2.92 5.63
N LEU A 37 2.03 -1.70 5.09
CA LEU A 37 2.95 -0.65 5.57
C LEU A 37 2.69 -0.30 7.04
N ALA A 38 1.43 -0.17 7.44
CA ALA A 38 1.05 0.10 8.83
C ALA A 38 1.51 -1.02 9.77
N LYS A 39 1.41 -2.28 9.32
CA LYS A 39 1.90 -3.43 10.09
C LYS A 39 3.42 -3.40 10.27
N LEU A 40 4.18 -3.09 9.22
CA LEU A 40 5.63 -2.94 9.32
C LEU A 40 6.03 -1.80 10.27
N GLU A 41 5.33 -0.68 10.19
CA GLU A 41 5.54 0.47 11.08
C GLU A 41 5.27 0.10 12.54
N GLN A 42 4.19 -0.62 12.80
CA GLN A 42 3.84 -1.07 14.15
C GLN A 42 4.91 -2.01 14.73
N GLN A 43 5.34 -3.01 13.97
CA GLN A 43 6.39 -3.95 14.39
C GLN A 43 7.70 -3.22 14.71
N TYR A 44 8.07 -2.24 13.87
CA TYR A 44 9.25 -1.43 14.10
C TYR A 44 9.12 -0.58 15.39
N LYS A 45 7.97 0.09 15.59
CA LYS A 45 7.70 0.87 16.81
C LYS A 45 7.69 0.02 18.08
N GLU A 46 7.19 -1.21 18.01
CA GLU A 46 7.25 -2.17 19.12
C GLU A 46 8.70 -2.57 19.42
N ALA A 47 9.51 -2.82 18.37
CA ALA A 47 10.91 -3.14 18.53
C ALA A 47 11.75 -1.97 19.11
N LEU A 48 11.46 -0.73 18.72
CA LEU A 48 12.09 0.47 19.31
C LEU A 48 11.82 0.63 20.81
N ARG A 49 10.71 0.07 21.31
CA ARG A 49 10.37 0.06 22.74
C ARG A 49 10.98 -1.13 23.50
N SER A 50 11.50 -2.10 22.77
CA SER A 50 12.22 -3.24 23.34
C SER A 50 13.69 -2.89 23.57
N SER A 51 14.41 -3.75 24.29
CA SER A 51 15.87 -3.61 24.46
C SER A 51 16.68 -4.26 23.33
N ASP A 52 16.02 -4.81 22.31
CA ASP A 52 16.68 -5.52 21.20
C ASP A 52 16.96 -4.58 20.02
N LYS A 53 18.13 -3.92 20.08
CA LYS A 53 18.60 -3.02 19.02
C LYS A 53 18.80 -3.72 17.68
N HIS A 54 19.19 -5.00 17.68
CA HIS A 54 19.41 -5.74 16.43
C HIS A 54 18.09 -5.97 15.71
N ARG A 55 17.07 -6.43 16.44
CA ARG A 55 15.71 -6.60 15.91
C ARG A 55 15.10 -5.28 15.45
N ALA A 56 15.30 -4.19 16.20
CA ALA A 56 14.83 -2.88 15.79
C ALA A 56 15.49 -2.38 14.49
N LEU A 57 16.79 -2.66 14.30
CA LEU A 57 17.52 -2.33 13.08
C LEU A 57 16.96 -3.09 11.87
N GLU A 58 16.75 -4.41 12.00
CA GLU A 58 16.20 -5.23 10.91
C GLU A 58 14.80 -4.79 10.49
N LEU A 59 13.91 -4.60 11.47
CA LEU A 59 12.53 -4.16 11.22
C LEU A 59 12.47 -2.74 10.67
N GLY A 60 13.33 -1.84 11.15
CA GLY A 60 13.46 -0.49 10.62
C GLY A 60 13.88 -0.47 9.16
N ARG A 61 14.93 -1.22 8.79
CA ARG A 61 15.35 -1.33 7.37
C ARG A 61 14.24 -1.86 6.48
N ASN A 62 13.50 -2.87 6.94
CA ASN A 62 12.37 -3.43 6.20
C ASN A 62 11.25 -2.40 6.00
N TYR A 63 10.88 -1.66 7.06
CA TYR A 63 9.88 -0.60 6.99
C TYR A 63 10.29 0.51 6.01
N TYR A 64 11.51 1.06 6.14
CA TYR A 64 11.97 2.15 5.28
C TYR A 64 12.15 1.71 3.82
N ARG A 65 12.64 0.49 3.55
CA ARG A 65 12.71 -0.07 2.19
C ARG A 65 11.32 -0.16 1.56
N TYR A 66 10.35 -0.71 2.30
CA TYR A 66 8.99 -0.86 1.80
C TYR A 66 8.32 0.50 1.57
N LYS A 67 8.42 1.43 2.53
CA LYS A 67 7.88 2.79 2.43
C LYS A 67 8.40 3.54 1.20
N ARG A 68 9.66 3.30 0.85
CA ARG A 68 10.31 3.95 -0.29
C ARG A 68 10.07 3.21 -1.61
N ASN A 69 9.55 1.99 -1.56
CA ASN A 69 9.47 1.08 -2.69
C ASN A 69 10.85 0.89 -3.38
N GLY A 70 11.91 0.72 -2.59
CA GLY A 70 13.28 0.66 -3.12
C GLY A 70 14.37 0.60 -2.04
N GLU A 71 15.61 0.86 -2.45
CA GLU A 71 16.78 0.82 -1.56
C GLU A 71 16.83 2.01 -0.59
N LEU A 72 17.46 1.78 0.56
CA LEU A 72 17.67 2.80 1.58
C LEU A 72 18.68 3.82 1.07
N THR A 73 18.38 5.10 1.24
CA THR A 73 19.38 6.16 1.08
C THR A 73 20.05 6.45 2.41
N VAL A 74 21.15 7.20 2.34
CA VAL A 74 21.88 7.70 3.51
C VAL A 74 20.97 8.41 4.52
N TYR A 75 19.95 9.14 4.05
CA TYR A 75 19.01 9.83 4.94
C TYR A 75 18.12 8.86 5.74
N ASP A 76 17.72 7.72 5.18
CA ASP A 76 16.95 6.72 5.94
C ASP A 76 17.82 5.99 6.93
N GLU A 77 19.03 5.60 6.53
CA GLU A 77 19.97 4.95 7.45
C GLU A 77 20.32 5.90 8.61
N GLN A 78 20.42 7.21 8.36
CA GLN A 78 20.63 8.19 9.42
C GLN A 78 19.40 8.39 10.30
N ALA A 79 18.19 8.41 9.74
CA ALA A 79 16.95 8.45 10.52
C ALA A 79 16.82 7.21 11.42
N LEU A 80 17.06 6.03 10.84
CA LEU A 80 17.06 4.75 11.56
C LEU A 80 18.13 4.74 12.68
N ALA A 81 19.33 5.23 12.41
CA ALA A 81 20.38 5.35 13.41
C ALA A 81 19.98 6.27 14.58
N ASN A 82 19.31 7.39 14.29
CA ASN A 82 18.79 8.29 15.31
C ASN A 82 17.71 7.60 16.15
N ASP A 83 16.76 6.92 15.53
CA ASP A 83 15.71 6.18 16.22
C ASP A 83 16.32 5.12 17.18
N LEU A 84 17.30 4.35 16.69
CA LEU A 84 18.01 3.34 17.50
C LEU A 84 18.85 3.95 18.64
N ALA A 85 19.39 5.17 18.45
CA ALA A 85 20.14 5.88 19.48
C ALA A 85 19.24 6.32 20.65
N THR A 86 17.94 6.51 20.41
CA THR A 86 16.96 6.86 21.46
C THR A 86 16.46 5.66 22.27
N MET A 87 16.80 4.43 21.86
CA MET A 87 16.46 3.22 22.62
C MET A 87 17.22 3.19 23.94
N LYS A 88 16.51 2.87 25.02
CA LYS A 88 17.04 2.81 26.39
C LYS A 88 17.73 1.48 26.69
#